data_AF-A0A093XQN1-F1
#
_entry.id   AF-A0A093XQN1-F1
#
_cell.length_a   1.000
_cell.length_b   1.000
_cell.length_c   1.000
_cell.angle_alpha   90.00
_cell.angle_beta   90.00
_cell.angle_gamma   90.00
#
_symmetry.space_group_name_H-M   'P 1'
#
loop_
_entity.id
_entity.type
_entity.pdbx_description
1 polymer ?
#
loop_
_entity_poly.entity_id
_entity_poly.type
_entity_poly.pdbx_seq_one_letter_code
_entity_poly.pdbx_strand_id
1 'polypeptide(L)'
;MAAANAINPTPTQWSSPNVEAKMNPRPQAFTRNGFTITTQKLPILKAAIEHNVSGWGISFNTFDALDKVDKTGAAMLKVAYSKEWQKSRERTHDGIKEVVKPFDWSYSTDYKGTEKPDAAPLSPSDVEIPIELLKRPDPILFFDDVMLYEDELADNGISMLSCKIRVMPDRLLLLARFFMRLDNVVFRLRDTRIYVDFNKAEVIRDYQAREMGYEDVRKTLASGREDIAAVMRDPNRLAQILPIVDRSLERTSLASRQGGAAETYVSYGFTQKLYEACSSQADYEIPQLAQKGVEVPKTADGEELGVGEGWWYKELGLLPTFSTWSQVTFLHMYLLTVRIRALPSPESVRTHSRHLFDHFSHNAEQRMATLHNISSRSIRNKYLKDLFIQWRGVLAAYDEGLVKGDAVLGAAVWRNIWKASGTTHDGQDLDWAKVATVVAYMRRVLSELAKTNEADLVFDLVSSDSIAAAVAGKEKKAIFGPRSIDLKLGGMK
;
A
#
# COMPACT_ATOMS: atom_id res chain seq x y z
N MET A 1 -51.27 33.24 -54.66
CA MET A 1 -49.99 33.96 -54.50
C MET A 1 -49.90 34.46 -53.06
N ALA A 2 -48.77 34.17 -52.39
CA ALA A 2 -48.03 34.95 -51.36
C ALA A 2 -48.80 35.91 -50.41
N ALA A 3 -48.47 36.10 -49.13
CA ALA A 3 -47.46 35.57 -48.21
C ALA A 3 -47.72 36.19 -46.80
N ALA A 4 -47.17 35.51 -45.77
CA ALA A 4 -46.63 36.01 -44.50
C ALA A 4 -47.37 37.06 -43.63
N ASN A 5 -47.72 36.66 -42.41
CA ASN A 5 -47.05 37.19 -41.21
C ASN A 5 -47.26 36.28 -39.99
N ALA A 6 -46.14 35.89 -39.37
CA ALA A 6 -46.07 35.03 -38.21
C ALA A 6 -46.19 35.85 -36.91
N ILE A 7 -47.03 35.38 -35.98
CA ILE A 7 -47.02 35.77 -34.58
C ILE A 7 -46.80 34.48 -33.78
N ASN A 8 -45.61 34.32 -33.20
CA ASN A 8 -45.31 33.26 -32.24
C ASN A 8 -45.89 33.64 -30.86
N PRO A 9 -46.66 32.76 -30.20
CA PRO A 9 -46.86 32.85 -28.76
C PRO A 9 -45.69 32.17 -28.04
N THR A 10 -45.01 32.92 -27.19
CA THR A 10 -43.91 32.46 -26.33
C THR A 10 -44.42 31.42 -25.32
N PRO A 11 -43.72 30.28 -25.11
CA PRO A 11 -44.03 29.38 -24.01
C PRO A 11 -43.52 30.00 -22.69
N THR A 12 -44.38 30.03 -21.69
CA THR A 12 -44.10 30.45 -20.32
C THR A 12 -43.01 29.58 -19.69
N GLN A 13 -41.77 30.05 -19.67
CA GLN A 13 -40.66 29.45 -18.92
C GLN A 13 -40.85 29.70 -17.42
N TRP A 14 -41.43 28.73 -16.71
CA TRP A 14 -41.27 28.59 -15.26
C TRP A 14 -40.11 27.65 -14.96
N SER A 15 -38.89 28.17 -15.10
CA SER A 15 -37.71 27.56 -14.49
C SER A 15 -36.73 28.67 -14.14
N SER A 16 -36.85 29.22 -12.93
CA SER A 16 -35.85 30.12 -12.39
C SER A 16 -34.52 29.36 -12.23
N PRO A 17 -33.41 29.80 -12.85
CA PRO A 17 -32.09 29.16 -12.72
C PRO A 17 -31.57 29.11 -11.27
N ASN A 18 -32.15 29.96 -10.40
CA ASN A 18 -31.77 30.07 -8.99
C ASN A 18 -32.38 29.01 -8.06
N VAL A 19 -33.34 28.19 -8.52
CA VAL A 19 -33.94 27.12 -7.69
C VAL A 19 -33.11 25.83 -7.75
N GLU A 20 -32.64 25.44 -8.94
CA GLU A 20 -31.76 24.26 -9.11
C GLU A 20 -30.41 24.43 -8.39
N ALA A 21 -29.84 25.64 -8.40
CA ALA A 21 -28.57 25.94 -7.71
C ALA A 21 -28.67 25.90 -6.17
N LYS A 22 -29.89 25.97 -5.60
CA LYS A 22 -30.12 25.84 -4.15
C LYS A 22 -30.50 24.41 -3.71
N MET A 23 -30.94 23.55 -4.63
CA MET A 23 -31.42 22.20 -4.32
C MET A 23 -30.32 21.12 -4.29
N ASN A 24 -29.14 21.38 -4.85
CA ASN A 24 -28.01 20.46 -4.80
C ASN A 24 -26.93 20.99 -3.86
N PRO A 25 -26.96 20.66 -2.55
CA PRO A 25 -25.82 20.88 -1.68
C PRO A 25 -24.59 20.21 -2.31
N ARG A 26 -23.52 20.98 -2.50
CA ARG A 26 -22.27 20.44 -3.05
C ARG A 26 -21.80 19.28 -2.16
N PRO A 27 -21.26 18.19 -2.75
CA PRO A 27 -20.65 17.13 -1.97
C PRO A 27 -19.62 17.73 -1.01
N GLN A 28 -19.65 17.32 0.26
CA GLN A 28 -18.56 17.65 1.17
C GLN A 28 -17.40 16.72 0.84
N ALA A 29 -16.26 17.30 0.50
CA ALA A 29 -15.04 16.57 0.23
C ALA A 29 -13.97 16.96 1.25
N PHE A 30 -13.29 15.98 1.80
CA PHE A 30 -12.16 16.16 2.70
C PHE A 30 -11.02 15.27 2.24
N THR A 31 -9.83 15.84 2.05
CA THR A 31 -8.66 15.09 1.61
C THR A 31 -7.57 15.12 2.67
N ARG A 32 -7.00 13.96 2.98
CA ARG A 32 -5.86 13.83 3.89
C ARG A 32 -5.04 12.59 3.59
N ASN A 33 -3.71 12.72 3.60
CA ASN A 33 -2.74 11.62 3.42
C ASN A 33 -3.08 10.69 2.24
N GLY A 34 -3.45 11.29 1.09
CA GLY A 34 -3.80 10.53 -0.12
C GLY A 34 -5.23 9.98 -0.16
N PHE A 35 -5.99 10.08 0.93
CA PHE A 35 -7.40 9.69 0.97
C PHE A 35 -8.32 10.88 0.72
N THR A 36 -9.28 10.72 -0.17
CA THR A 36 -10.40 11.63 -0.41
C THR A 36 -11.66 11.00 0.15
N ILE A 37 -12.29 11.70 1.09
CA ILE A 37 -13.57 11.36 1.68
C ILE A 37 -14.61 12.26 1.04
N THR A 38 -15.67 11.66 0.50
CA THR A 38 -16.77 12.40 -0.12
C THR A 38 -18.08 11.98 0.51
N THR A 39 -18.85 12.94 1.01
CA THR A 39 -20.23 12.72 1.43
C THR A 39 -21.18 13.57 0.60
N GLN A 40 -22.30 12.97 0.22
CA GLN A 40 -23.33 13.60 -0.59
C GLN A 40 -24.68 13.27 0.02
N LYS A 41 -25.45 14.32 0.33
CA LYS A 41 -26.79 14.18 0.92
C LYS A 41 -27.92 14.25 -0.11
N LEU A 42 -27.67 14.79 -1.31
CA LEU A 42 -28.62 14.88 -2.42
C LEU A 42 -27.87 14.96 -3.77
N PRO A 43 -28.45 14.50 -4.89
CA PRO A 43 -29.69 13.74 -5.02
C PRO A 43 -29.54 12.25 -4.72
N ILE A 44 -28.29 11.74 -4.67
CA ILE A 44 -27.99 10.35 -4.30
C ILE A 44 -27.19 10.38 -3.00
N LEU A 45 -27.75 9.75 -1.96
CA LEU A 45 -27.13 9.63 -0.65
C LEU A 45 -25.92 8.71 -0.76
N LYS A 46 -24.73 9.27 -0.51
CA LYS A 46 -23.46 8.54 -0.67
C LYS A 46 -22.42 8.99 0.34
N ALA A 47 -21.69 8.01 0.87
CA ALA A 47 -20.41 8.19 1.54
C ALA A 47 -19.34 7.40 0.78
N ALA A 48 -18.20 7.99 0.48
CA ALA A 48 -17.12 7.34 -0.23
C ALA A 48 -15.77 7.66 0.40
N ILE A 49 -14.88 6.67 0.39
CA ILE A 49 -13.48 6.79 0.74
C ILE A 49 -12.69 6.31 -0.47
N GLU A 50 -11.81 7.15 -0.99
CA GLU A 50 -10.96 6.82 -2.14
C GLU A 50 -9.52 7.15 -1.79
N HIS A 51 -8.61 6.21 -2.00
CA HIS A 51 -7.18 6.43 -1.95
C HIS A 51 -6.69 6.79 -3.35
N ASN A 52 -6.30 8.06 -3.52
CA ASN A 52 -5.98 8.64 -4.81
C ASN A 52 -4.80 7.94 -5.51
N VAL A 53 -3.88 7.35 -4.73
CA VAL A 53 -2.64 6.74 -5.24
C VAL A 53 -2.86 5.30 -5.70
N SER A 54 -3.43 4.45 -4.83
CA SER A 54 -3.62 3.03 -5.18
C SER A 54 -4.87 2.78 -6.04
N GLY A 55 -5.69 3.81 -6.27
CA GLY A 55 -7.00 3.67 -6.91
C GLY A 55 -8.03 2.95 -6.03
N TRP A 56 -7.65 2.51 -4.83
CA TRP A 56 -8.55 1.83 -3.91
C TRP A 56 -9.69 2.75 -3.49
N GLY A 57 -10.88 2.20 -3.39
CA GLY A 57 -12.00 2.94 -2.85
C GLY A 57 -13.16 2.05 -2.48
N ILE A 58 -13.95 2.54 -1.54
CA ILE A 58 -15.20 1.93 -1.11
C ILE A 58 -16.25 3.02 -1.00
N SER A 59 -17.47 2.70 -1.41
CA SER A 59 -18.61 3.60 -1.27
C SER A 59 -19.78 2.91 -0.61
N PHE A 60 -20.57 3.69 0.13
CA PHE A 60 -21.82 3.30 0.75
C PHE A 60 -22.90 4.19 0.15
N ASN A 61 -23.86 3.57 -0.52
CA ASN A 61 -24.98 4.27 -1.14
C ASN A 61 -26.28 3.48 -0.98
N THR A 62 -27.41 4.18 -1.09
CA THR A 62 -28.74 3.62 -0.88
C THR A 62 -29.09 2.51 -1.89
N PHE A 63 -28.72 2.70 -3.15
CA PHE A 63 -29.12 1.79 -4.23
C PHE A 63 -28.50 0.40 -4.05
N ASP A 64 -27.17 0.34 -3.88
CA ASP A 64 -26.46 -0.93 -3.69
C ASP A 64 -26.86 -1.62 -2.38
N ALA A 65 -27.17 -0.83 -1.35
CA ALA A 65 -27.66 -1.38 -0.08
C ALA A 65 -29.05 -2.02 -0.22
N LEU A 66 -29.97 -1.40 -0.98
CA LEU A 66 -31.30 -1.94 -1.25
C LEU A 66 -31.27 -3.12 -2.23
N ASP A 67 -30.28 -3.18 -3.12
CA ASP A 67 -30.14 -4.32 -4.04
C ASP A 67 -29.83 -5.64 -3.30
N LYS A 68 -29.22 -5.54 -2.11
CA LYS A 68 -28.93 -6.65 -1.19
C LYS A 68 -30.11 -7.09 -0.32
N VAL A 69 -31.23 -6.35 -0.32
CA VAL A 69 -32.43 -6.76 0.43
C VAL A 69 -33.03 -8.00 -0.23
N ASP A 70 -33.49 -8.96 0.57
CA ASP A 70 -34.07 -10.20 0.04
C ASP A 70 -35.35 -9.94 -0.77
N LYS A 71 -35.28 -10.26 -2.06
CA LYS A 71 -36.39 -10.13 -3.02
C LYS A 71 -37.21 -11.41 -3.20
N THR A 72 -36.81 -12.49 -2.52
CA THR A 72 -37.42 -13.82 -2.62
C THR A 72 -38.33 -14.15 -1.43
N GLY A 73 -38.15 -13.44 -0.30
CA GLY A 73 -38.89 -13.65 0.94
C GLY A 73 -38.47 -14.89 1.72
N ALA A 74 -37.34 -15.52 1.38
CA ALA A 74 -36.79 -16.65 2.11
C ALA A 74 -36.36 -16.27 3.54
N ALA A 75 -35.86 -15.04 3.72
CA ALA A 75 -35.51 -14.46 5.02
C ALA A 75 -36.66 -13.68 5.68
N MET A 76 -37.88 -13.75 5.12
CA MET A 76 -39.03 -12.99 5.61
C MET A 76 -39.34 -13.38 7.05
N LEU A 77 -39.26 -12.40 7.95
CA LEU A 77 -39.69 -12.55 9.34
C LEU A 77 -41.19 -12.87 9.34
N LYS A 78 -41.54 -14.13 9.62
CA LYS A 78 -42.93 -14.59 9.76
C LYS A 78 -43.49 -14.08 11.08
N VAL A 79 -43.88 -12.81 11.10
CA VAL A 79 -44.63 -12.26 12.23
C VAL A 79 -46.07 -12.77 12.12
N ALA A 80 -46.66 -13.19 13.24
CA ALA A 80 -48.07 -13.61 13.32
C ALA A 80 -49.06 -12.57 12.77
N TYR A 81 -48.65 -11.30 12.68
CA TYR A 81 -49.38 -10.19 12.07
C TYR A 81 -49.34 -10.11 10.54
N SER A 82 -48.57 -10.96 9.84
CA SER A 82 -48.57 -11.01 8.37
C SER A 82 -49.99 -11.16 7.78
N LYS A 83 -50.91 -11.80 8.52
CA LYS A 83 -52.33 -11.92 8.12
C LYS A 83 -53.13 -10.64 8.33
N GLU A 84 -52.80 -9.79 9.31
CA GLU A 84 -53.51 -8.54 9.59
C GLU A 84 -52.94 -7.37 8.78
N TRP A 85 -51.63 -7.37 8.53
CA TRP A 85 -50.94 -6.45 7.61
C TRP A 85 -51.38 -6.65 6.14
N GLN A 86 -51.59 -7.91 5.72
CA GLN A 86 -52.21 -8.22 4.43
C GLN A 86 -53.68 -7.72 4.36
N LYS A 87 -54.44 -7.92 5.44
CA LYS A 87 -55.85 -7.47 5.54
C LYS A 87 -56.02 -5.95 5.57
N SER A 88 -55.06 -5.18 6.10
CA SER A 88 -55.16 -3.72 6.12
C SER A 88 -54.94 -3.11 4.74
N ARG A 89 -54.02 -3.65 3.91
CA ARG A 89 -53.88 -3.25 2.49
C ARG A 89 -55.07 -3.68 1.63
N GLU A 90 -55.71 -4.82 1.93
CA GLU A 90 -56.94 -5.25 1.25
C GLU A 90 -58.13 -4.29 1.49
N ARG A 91 -58.17 -3.58 2.62
CA ARG A 91 -59.27 -2.63 2.93
C ARG A 91 -59.10 -1.24 2.31
N THR A 92 -57.89 -0.84 1.94
CA THR A 92 -57.62 0.53 1.45
C THR A 92 -57.73 0.65 -0.07
N HIS A 93 -57.71 -0.47 -0.80
CA HIS A 93 -57.89 -0.49 -2.25
C HIS A 93 -58.96 -1.51 -2.64
N ASP A 94 -60.21 -1.06 -2.72
CA ASP A 94 -61.27 -1.79 -3.42
C ASP A 94 -60.85 -1.99 -4.89
N GLY A 95 -60.40 -3.21 -5.23
CA GLY A 95 -60.36 -3.69 -6.61
C GLY A 95 -59.02 -4.06 -7.24
N ILE A 96 -57.87 -3.87 -6.58
CA ILE A 96 -56.57 -4.30 -7.14
C ILE A 96 -56.00 -5.47 -6.34
N LYS A 97 -56.23 -6.70 -6.82
CA LYS A 97 -55.47 -7.89 -6.38
C LYS A 97 -54.06 -7.81 -6.97
N GLU A 98 -53.23 -6.94 -6.42
CA GLU A 98 -51.80 -6.97 -6.71
C GLU A 98 -51.21 -8.27 -6.15
N VAL A 99 -50.62 -9.08 -7.03
CA VAL A 99 -49.84 -10.25 -6.66
C VAL A 99 -48.69 -9.77 -5.78
N VAL A 100 -48.85 -9.89 -4.45
CA VAL A 100 -47.83 -9.51 -3.48
C VAL A 100 -46.63 -10.41 -3.68
N LYS A 101 -45.59 -9.89 -4.33
CA LYS A 101 -44.31 -10.58 -4.44
C LYS A 101 -43.77 -10.79 -3.03
N PRO A 102 -43.26 -11.99 -2.69
CA PRO A 102 -42.65 -12.25 -1.39
C PRO A 102 -41.36 -11.42 -1.28
N PHE A 103 -41.47 -10.22 -0.71
CA PHE A 103 -40.38 -9.27 -0.52
C PHE A 103 -40.18 -9.03 0.98
N ASP A 104 -38.94 -8.91 1.42
CA ASP A 104 -38.60 -8.53 2.79
C ASP A 104 -38.90 -7.04 3.02
N TRP A 105 -40.07 -6.75 3.59
CA TRP A 105 -40.51 -5.39 3.93
C TRP A 105 -39.70 -4.75 5.06
N SER A 106 -38.81 -5.50 5.71
CA SER A 106 -37.96 -4.97 6.78
C SER A 106 -36.75 -4.18 6.27
N TYR A 107 -36.49 -4.23 4.95
CA TYR A 107 -35.33 -3.64 4.29
C TYR A 107 -33.99 -4.12 4.87
N SER A 108 -33.97 -5.32 5.44
CA SER A 108 -32.75 -5.87 6.03
C SER A 108 -31.68 -6.11 4.97
N THR A 109 -30.48 -5.58 5.22
CA THR A 109 -29.36 -5.65 4.28
C THR A 109 -28.10 -6.14 4.97
N ASP A 110 -27.34 -7.00 4.31
CA ASP A 110 -26.00 -7.43 4.71
C ASP A 110 -24.89 -6.59 4.05
N TYR A 111 -25.26 -5.47 3.43
CA TYR A 111 -24.37 -4.61 2.65
C TYR A 111 -23.13 -4.15 3.42
N LYS A 112 -21.96 -4.50 2.89
CA LYS A 112 -20.62 -4.20 3.45
C LYS A 112 -19.88 -3.08 2.70
N GLY A 113 -20.61 -2.32 1.87
CA GLY A 113 -20.04 -1.32 0.97
C GLY A 113 -19.71 -1.88 -0.41
N THR A 114 -19.65 -0.99 -1.40
CA THR A 114 -19.30 -1.29 -2.80
C THR A 114 -17.85 -0.90 -3.04
N GLU A 115 -16.99 -1.91 -3.24
CA GLU A 115 -15.57 -1.75 -3.57
C GLU A 115 -15.39 -1.33 -5.04
N LYS A 116 -14.37 -0.49 -5.32
CA LYS A 116 -14.00 -0.18 -6.70
C LYS A 116 -13.48 -1.44 -7.42
N PRO A 117 -13.93 -1.76 -8.64
CA PRO A 117 -13.57 -3.00 -9.34
C PRO A 117 -12.07 -3.19 -9.59
N ASP A 118 -11.34 -2.10 -9.82
CA ASP A 118 -9.93 -2.14 -10.25
C ASP A 118 -8.92 -2.03 -9.09
N ALA A 119 -9.41 -2.10 -7.84
CA ALA A 119 -8.59 -1.92 -6.65
C ALA A 119 -8.14 -3.24 -6.03
N ALA A 120 -7.05 -3.20 -5.24
CA ALA A 120 -6.66 -4.33 -4.39
C ALA A 120 -7.82 -4.72 -3.46
N PRO A 121 -8.38 -5.94 -3.57
CA PRO A 121 -9.58 -6.31 -2.83
C PRO A 121 -9.29 -6.43 -1.34
N LEU A 122 -10.32 -6.20 -0.52
CA LEU A 122 -10.29 -6.59 0.88
C LEU A 122 -10.23 -8.13 0.99
N SER A 123 -9.28 -8.63 1.78
CA SER A 123 -9.06 -10.08 1.96
C SER A 123 -9.31 -10.51 3.41
N PRO A 124 -9.80 -11.74 3.67
CA PRO A 124 -10.01 -12.23 5.04
C PRO A 124 -8.78 -12.08 5.91
N SER A 125 -8.96 -11.64 7.17
CA SER A 125 -7.86 -11.31 8.08
C SER A 125 -8.29 -11.46 9.54
N ASP A 126 -7.35 -11.82 10.42
CA ASP A 126 -7.57 -11.88 11.87
C ASP A 126 -7.20 -10.58 12.61
N VAL A 127 -6.72 -9.57 11.88
CA VAL A 127 -6.34 -8.27 12.45
C VAL A 127 -7.58 -7.47 12.83
N GLU A 128 -7.72 -7.17 14.13
CA GLU A 128 -8.81 -6.35 14.65
C GLU A 128 -8.54 -4.85 14.55
N ILE A 129 -9.61 -4.05 14.54
CA ILE A 129 -9.52 -2.59 14.62
C ILE A 129 -8.90 -2.21 15.98
N PRO A 130 -7.85 -1.37 16.02
CA PRO A 130 -7.21 -0.98 17.27
C PRO A 130 -8.07 0.02 18.05
N ILE A 131 -9.04 -0.49 18.82
CA ILE A 131 -10.03 0.30 19.57
C ILE A 131 -9.36 1.29 20.55
N GLU A 132 -8.23 0.91 21.16
CA GLU A 132 -7.50 1.78 22.09
C GLU A 132 -7.05 3.10 21.43
N LEU A 133 -6.73 3.05 20.14
CA LEU A 133 -6.37 4.25 19.39
C LEU A 133 -7.58 5.14 19.06
N LEU A 134 -8.78 4.57 19.04
CA LEU A 134 -10.04 5.28 18.82
C LEU A 134 -10.61 5.88 20.12
N LYS A 135 -10.20 5.37 21.28
CA LYS A 135 -10.54 5.94 22.60
C LYS A 135 -9.70 7.17 22.95
N ARG A 136 -8.56 7.38 22.28
CA ARG A 136 -7.72 8.56 22.47
C ARG A 136 -8.51 9.82 22.09
N PRO A 137 -8.44 10.91 22.89
CA PRO A 137 -9.14 12.16 22.59
C PRO A 137 -8.42 12.96 21.48
N ASP A 138 -8.36 12.41 20.28
CA ASP A 138 -7.80 13.08 19.11
C ASP A 138 -8.81 14.11 18.56
N PRO A 139 -8.34 15.28 18.08
CA PRO A 139 -9.22 16.27 17.45
C PRO A 139 -9.87 15.68 16.19
N ILE A 140 -11.20 15.85 16.07
CA ILE A 140 -11.94 15.44 14.89
C ILE A 140 -11.78 16.54 13.83
N LEU A 141 -11.06 16.24 12.76
CA LEU A 141 -10.80 17.15 11.65
C LEU A 141 -11.97 17.22 10.66
N PHE A 142 -12.67 16.10 10.50
CA PHE A 142 -13.88 16.01 9.68
C PHE A 142 -14.86 15.02 10.30
N PHE A 143 -16.13 15.41 10.32
CA PHE A 143 -17.23 14.57 10.75
C PHE A 143 -18.41 14.79 9.81
N ASP A 144 -19.04 13.70 9.39
CA ASP A 144 -20.35 13.77 8.77
C ASP A 144 -21.16 12.52 9.09
N ASP A 145 -22.48 12.68 9.01
CA ASP A 145 -23.49 11.65 9.24
C ASP A 145 -24.48 11.69 8.06
N VAL A 146 -24.50 10.61 7.30
CA VAL A 146 -25.30 10.44 6.08
C VAL A 146 -26.33 9.35 6.32
N MET A 147 -27.60 9.72 6.47
CA MET A 147 -28.71 8.77 6.47
C MET A 147 -28.91 8.27 5.03
N LEU A 148 -28.74 6.98 4.76
CA LEU A 148 -28.90 6.40 3.42
C LEU A 148 -30.36 6.04 3.13
N TYR A 149 -31.07 5.46 4.11
CA TYR A 149 -32.52 5.31 4.07
C TYR A 149 -33.07 5.13 5.49
N GLU A 150 -34.35 5.42 5.64
CA GLU A 150 -35.13 5.25 6.87
C GLU A 150 -36.57 4.91 6.48
N ASP A 151 -37.21 4.02 7.23
CA ASP A 151 -38.61 3.62 7.07
C ASP A 151 -39.21 3.29 8.45
N GLU A 152 -40.44 3.70 8.70
CA GLU A 152 -41.16 3.48 9.97
C GLU A 152 -41.92 2.14 10.01
N LEU A 153 -41.73 1.29 8.99
CA LEU A 153 -42.32 -0.05 8.93
C LEU A 153 -43.84 -0.05 9.11
N ALA A 154 -44.51 0.96 8.55
CA ALA A 154 -45.94 1.25 8.75
C ALA A 154 -46.33 1.31 10.25
N ASP A 155 -45.58 2.08 11.05
CA ASP A 155 -45.76 2.28 12.48
C ASP A 155 -45.50 1.05 13.37
N ASN A 156 -44.90 -0.02 12.83
CA ASN A 156 -44.57 -1.24 13.59
C ASN A 156 -43.13 -1.25 14.10
N GLY A 157 -42.37 -0.17 13.88
CA GLY A 157 -40.98 -0.11 14.29
C GLY A 157 -40.20 0.93 13.53
N ILE A 158 -38.94 0.62 13.26
CA ILE A 158 -38.06 1.46 12.45
C ILE A 158 -36.99 0.61 11.78
N SER A 159 -36.65 0.96 10.55
CA SER A 159 -35.52 0.42 9.80
C SER A 159 -34.73 1.59 9.26
N MET A 160 -33.44 1.66 9.57
CA MET A 160 -32.58 2.75 9.12
C MET A 160 -31.18 2.26 8.79
N LEU A 161 -30.60 2.80 7.73
CA LEU A 161 -29.20 2.63 7.38
C LEU A 161 -28.53 4.01 7.37
N SER A 162 -27.56 4.21 8.25
CA SER A 162 -26.79 5.46 8.31
C SER A 162 -25.29 5.19 8.22
N CYS A 163 -24.54 6.17 7.71
CA CYS A 163 -23.10 6.13 7.59
C CYS A 163 -22.46 7.33 8.29
N LYS A 164 -21.73 7.06 9.36
CA LYS A 164 -21.03 8.07 10.17
C LYS A 164 -19.54 8.01 9.88
N ILE A 165 -18.92 9.14 9.57
CA ILE A 165 -17.49 9.23 9.27
C ILE A 165 -16.83 10.16 10.28
N ARG A 166 -15.69 9.73 10.84
CA ARG A 166 -14.82 10.54 11.70
C ARG A 166 -13.40 10.47 11.16
N VAL A 167 -12.81 11.63 10.90
CA VAL A 167 -11.42 11.75 10.47
C VAL A 167 -10.62 12.45 11.55
N MET A 168 -9.57 11.78 12.02
CA MET A 168 -8.59 12.28 12.97
C MET A 168 -7.26 12.54 12.24
N PRO A 169 -6.23 13.10 12.89
CA PRO A 169 -4.96 13.39 12.22
C PRO A 169 -4.28 12.16 11.58
N ASP A 170 -4.32 11.01 12.23
CA ASP A 170 -3.56 9.82 11.81
C ASP A 170 -4.44 8.68 11.28
N ARG A 171 -5.76 8.81 11.40
CA ARG A 171 -6.70 7.71 11.15
C ARG A 171 -8.08 8.21 10.73
N LEU A 172 -8.85 7.32 10.13
CA LEU A 172 -10.26 7.50 9.84
C LEU A 172 -11.06 6.30 10.34
N LEU A 173 -12.26 6.56 10.84
CA LEU A 173 -13.25 5.53 11.13
C LEU A 173 -14.58 5.90 10.44
N LEU A 174 -15.08 4.98 9.62
CA LEU A 174 -16.44 5.00 9.09
C LEU A 174 -17.24 3.87 9.73
N LEU A 175 -18.44 4.17 10.20
CA LEU A 175 -19.42 3.21 10.68
C LEU A 175 -20.68 3.31 9.83
N ALA A 176 -20.91 2.32 8.99
CA ALA A 176 -22.21 2.09 8.37
C ALA A 176 -23.01 1.16 9.29
N ARG A 177 -24.16 1.64 9.78
CA ARG A 177 -25.02 0.90 10.69
C ARG A 177 -26.41 0.78 10.12
N PHE A 178 -26.82 -0.45 9.85
CA PHE A 178 -28.22 -0.82 9.73
C PHE A 178 -28.77 -1.09 11.13
N PHE A 179 -29.82 -0.38 11.50
CA PHE A 179 -30.57 -0.61 12.72
C PHE A 179 -32.04 -0.86 12.37
N MET A 180 -32.55 -1.98 12.84
CA MET A 180 -33.96 -2.31 12.73
C MET A 180 -34.48 -2.73 14.09
N ARG A 181 -35.58 -2.10 14.49
CA ARG A 181 -36.42 -2.55 15.58
C ARG A 181 -37.77 -2.88 14.98
N LEU A 182 -38.19 -4.12 15.15
CA LEU A 182 -39.55 -4.52 14.87
C LEU A 182 -40.26 -4.79 16.20
N ASP A 183 -41.25 -3.97 16.52
CA ASP A 183 -41.89 -3.95 17.82
C ASP A 183 -42.51 -5.32 18.15
N ASN A 184 -42.23 -5.80 19.36
CA ASN A 184 -42.64 -7.12 19.86
C ASN A 184 -42.06 -8.33 19.09
N VAL A 185 -41.13 -8.13 18.16
CA VAL A 185 -40.54 -9.21 17.36
C VAL A 185 -39.03 -9.32 17.59
N VAL A 186 -38.23 -8.38 17.06
CA VAL A 186 -36.77 -8.54 17.00
C VAL A 186 -36.06 -7.21 16.88
N PHE A 187 -34.85 -7.15 17.43
CA PHE A 187 -33.86 -6.13 17.15
C PHE A 187 -32.77 -6.71 16.26
N ARG A 188 -32.40 -5.96 15.21
CA ARG A 188 -31.35 -6.33 14.26
C ARG A 188 -30.38 -5.16 14.09
N LEU A 189 -29.10 -5.44 14.25
CA LEU A 189 -28.01 -4.51 13.97
C LEU A 189 -27.05 -5.14 12.98
N ARG A 190 -26.69 -4.41 11.93
CA ARG A 190 -25.54 -4.73 11.06
C ARG A 190 -24.59 -3.55 11.06
N ASP A 191 -23.41 -3.77 11.60
CA ASP A 191 -22.36 -2.77 11.66
C ASP A 191 -21.24 -3.14 10.69
N THR A 192 -20.98 -2.27 9.71
CA THR A 192 -19.79 -2.32 8.86
C THR A 192 -18.88 -1.16 9.27
N ARG A 193 -17.74 -1.50 9.91
CA ARG A 193 -16.72 -0.52 10.29
C ARG A 193 -15.59 -0.55 9.28
N ILE A 194 -15.25 0.61 8.71
CA ILE A 194 -14.04 0.80 7.91
C ILE A 194 -13.07 1.64 8.73
N TYR A 195 -11.97 1.04 9.14
CA TYR A 195 -10.85 1.73 9.78
C TYR A 195 -9.75 1.93 8.76
N VAL A 196 -9.21 3.15 8.70
CA VAL A 196 -8.06 3.48 7.87
C VAL A 196 -6.96 4.05 8.77
N ASP A 197 -5.78 3.44 8.73
CA ASP A 197 -4.56 4.01 9.29
C ASP A 197 -3.81 4.75 8.19
N PHE A 198 -3.77 6.07 8.27
CA PHE A 198 -3.16 6.88 7.21
C PHE A 198 -1.64 6.69 7.13
N ASN A 199 -1.00 6.37 8.26
CA ASN A 199 0.46 6.22 8.32
C ASN A 199 0.90 4.85 7.79
N LYS A 200 0.11 3.81 8.06
CA LYS A 200 0.37 2.45 7.54
C LYS A 200 -0.22 2.21 6.15
N ALA A 201 -1.01 3.16 5.63
CA ALA A 201 -1.83 2.99 4.43
C ALA A 201 -2.62 1.68 4.47
N GLU A 202 -3.23 1.40 5.62
CA GLU A 202 -3.91 0.14 5.90
C GLU A 202 -5.41 0.38 6.04
N VAL A 203 -6.20 -0.51 5.46
CA VAL A 203 -7.66 -0.51 5.61
C VAL A 203 -8.09 -1.83 6.23
N ILE A 204 -8.93 -1.72 7.26
CA ILE A 204 -9.57 -2.86 7.94
C ILE A 204 -11.08 -2.68 7.83
N ARG A 205 -11.79 -3.73 7.39
CA ARG A 205 -13.24 -3.83 7.42
C ARG A 205 -13.65 -4.86 8.48
N ASP A 206 -14.42 -4.41 9.47
CA ASP A 206 -15.05 -5.27 10.49
C ASP A 206 -16.56 -5.21 10.33
N TYR A 207 -17.14 -6.32 9.89
CA TYR A 207 -18.58 -6.51 9.78
C TYR A 207 -19.08 -7.34 10.96
N GLN A 208 -20.14 -6.87 11.61
CA GLN A 208 -20.80 -7.60 12.69
C GLN A 208 -22.32 -7.56 12.50
N ALA A 209 -22.94 -8.73 12.52
CA ALA A 209 -24.37 -8.91 12.58
C ALA A 209 -24.78 -9.28 14.01
N ARG A 210 -25.75 -8.58 14.57
CA ARG A 210 -26.29 -8.83 15.91
C ARG A 210 -27.81 -8.89 15.90
N GLU A 211 -28.38 -9.84 16.63
CA GLU A 211 -29.83 -10.01 16.72
C GLU A 211 -30.28 -10.54 18.09
N MET A 212 -31.44 -10.10 18.55
CA MET A 212 -32.13 -10.68 19.70
C MET A 212 -33.63 -10.40 19.59
N GLY A 213 -34.46 -11.33 20.10
CA GLY A 213 -35.90 -11.13 20.21
C GLY A 213 -36.25 -9.92 21.07
N TYR A 214 -37.33 -9.22 20.73
CA TYR A 214 -37.74 -7.98 21.42
C TYR A 214 -37.94 -8.19 22.93
N GLU A 215 -38.66 -9.25 23.30
CA GLU A 215 -38.93 -9.60 24.71
C GLU A 215 -37.67 -10.02 25.47
N ASP A 216 -36.69 -10.62 24.80
CA ASP A 216 -35.44 -11.04 25.46
C ASP A 216 -34.54 -9.83 25.74
N VAL A 217 -34.51 -8.84 24.84
CA VAL A 217 -33.88 -7.53 25.12
C VAL A 217 -34.57 -6.86 26.30
N ARG A 218 -35.91 -6.87 26.33
CA ARG A 218 -36.70 -6.31 27.44
C ARG A 218 -36.35 -6.95 28.78
N LYS A 219 -36.30 -8.28 28.84
CA LYS A 219 -35.92 -9.03 30.05
C LYS A 219 -34.50 -8.73 30.49
N THR A 220 -33.56 -8.65 29.55
CA THR A 220 -32.15 -8.33 29.83
C THR A 220 -31.99 -6.91 30.42
N LEU A 221 -32.80 -5.97 29.95
CA LEU A 221 -32.80 -4.60 30.47
C LEU A 221 -33.58 -4.45 31.79
N ALA A 222 -34.55 -5.33 32.06
CA ALA A 222 -35.37 -5.28 33.28
C ALA A 222 -34.57 -5.49 34.57
N SER A 223 -33.37 -6.07 34.51
CA SER A 223 -32.45 -6.17 35.65
C SER A 223 -31.70 -4.87 36.01
N GLY A 224 -31.76 -3.84 35.16
CA GLY A 224 -31.11 -2.55 35.37
C GLY A 224 -32.04 -1.46 35.91
N ARG A 225 -31.47 -0.37 36.43
CA ARG A 225 -32.21 0.87 36.79
C ARG A 225 -32.36 1.85 35.60
N GLU A 226 -32.07 1.40 34.39
CA GLU A 226 -32.07 2.25 33.18
C GLU A 226 -33.48 2.38 32.59
N ASP A 227 -33.73 3.48 31.88
CA ASP A 227 -34.96 3.66 31.10
C ASP A 227 -34.95 2.71 29.88
N ILE A 228 -35.68 1.60 30.01
CA ILE A 228 -35.78 0.55 28.99
C ILE A 228 -36.20 1.12 27.63
N ALA A 229 -37.16 2.05 27.62
CA ALA A 229 -37.71 2.60 26.39
C ALA A 229 -36.70 3.53 25.68
N ALA A 230 -35.87 4.23 26.44
CA ALA A 230 -34.76 5.01 25.89
C ALA A 230 -33.67 4.10 25.32
N VAL A 231 -33.28 3.05 26.04
CA VAL A 231 -32.24 2.11 25.60
C VAL A 231 -32.65 1.37 24.33
N MET A 232 -33.92 0.94 24.22
CA MET A 232 -34.46 0.30 23.02
C MET A 232 -34.52 1.21 21.77
N ARG A 233 -34.29 2.52 21.93
CA ARG A 233 -34.17 3.47 20.83
C ARG A 233 -32.72 3.86 20.53
N ASP A 234 -31.75 3.42 21.33
CA ASP A 234 -30.34 3.75 21.14
C ASP A 234 -29.55 2.57 20.54
N PRO A 235 -29.20 2.63 19.24
CA PRO A 235 -28.44 1.57 18.60
C PRO A 235 -27.06 1.33 19.23
N ASN A 236 -26.44 2.35 19.84
CA ASN A 236 -25.12 2.19 20.46
C ASN A 236 -25.19 1.39 21.76
N ARG A 237 -26.25 1.60 22.54
CA ARG A 237 -26.49 0.83 23.78
C ARG A 237 -26.89 -0.60 23.43
N LEU A 238 -27.79 -0.77 22.46
CA LEU A 238 -28.21 -2.09 21.99
C LEU A 238 -27.05 -2.92 21.42
N ALA A 239 -26.08 -2.29 20.74
CA ALA A 239 -24.89 -3.00 20.24
C ALA A 239 -24.05 -3.67 21.35
N GLN A 240 -24.16 -3.22 22.60
CA GLN A 240 -23.48 -3.81 23.76
C GLN A 240 -24.22 -5.02 24.34
N ILE A 241 -25.50 -5.17 24.01
CA ILE A 241 -26.41 -6.18 24.60
C ILE A 241 -26.71 -7.31 23.60
N LEU A 242 -26.92 -6.94 22.33
CA LEU A 242 -27.28 -7.88 21.28
C LEU A 242 -26.12 -8.85 20.99
N PRO A 243 -26.33 -10.17 20.99
CA PRO A 243 -25.30 -11.15 20.69
C PRO A 243 -24.93 -11.08 19.21
N ILE A 244 -23.65 -11.38 18.92
CA ILE A 244 -23.15 -11.47 17.55
C ILE A 244 -23.61 -12.81 16.96
N VAL A 245 -24.29 -12.75 15.82
CA VAL A 245 -24.73 -13.92 15.05
C VAL A 245 -23.86 -14.19 13.83
N ASP A 246 -23.16 -13.17 13.32
CA ASP A 246 -22.17 -13.30 12.24
C ASP A 246 -21.10 -12.19 12.38
N ARG A 247 -19.86 -12.50 11.99
CA ARG A 247 -18.73 -11.57 12.00
C ARG A 247 -17.77 -11.91 10.87
N SER A 248 -17.31 -10.89 10.15
CA SER A 248 -16.21 -11.02 9.19
C SER A 248 -15.21 -9.88 9.34
N LEU A 249 -13.93 -10.24 9.33
CA LEU A 249 -12.81 -9.31 9.37
C LEU A 249 -12.03 -9.42 8.05
N GLU A 250 -11.79 -8.28 7.44
CA GLU A 250 -11.06 -8.19 6.18
C GLU A 250 -10.06 -7.03 6.24
N ARG A 251 -8.96 -7.18 5.51
CA ARG A 251 -7.86 -6.22 5.49
C ARG A 251 -7.30 -6.08 4.09
N THR A 252 -6.82 -4.88 3.79
CA THR A 252 -5.94 -4.62 2.66
C THR A 252 -4.87 -3.59 3.05
N SER A 253 -3.67 -3.75 2.49
CA SER A 253 -2.62 -2.75 2.58
C SER A 253 -2.59 -2.01 1.25
N LEU A 254 -2.80 -0.70 1.31
CA LEU A 254 -2.75 0.21 0.16
C LEU A 254 -1.32 0.65 -0.14
N ALA A 255 -0.32 -0.06 0.38
CA ALA A 255 1.09 0.20 0.16
C ALA A 255 1.46 -0.06 -1.32
N SER A 256 1.17 0.94 -2.15
CA SER A 256 1.91 1.30 -3.35
C SER A 256 2.15 2.82 -3.34
N ARG A 257 3.11 3.22 -2.50
CA ARG A 257 3.98 4.43 -2.47
C ARG A 257 3.52 5.80 -3.04
N GLN A 258 3.47 6.81 -2.15
CA GLN A 258 3.88 8.24 -2.30
C GLN A 258 3.33 9.06 -1.09
N GLY A 259 3.94 10.10 -0.50
CA GLY A 259 5.20 10.81 -0.68
C GLY A 259 5.37 11.84 0.46
N GLY A 260 5.20 11.40 1.72
CA GLY A 260 5.30 12.27 2.91
C GLY A 260 6.74 12.40 3.44
N ALA A 261 7.03 13.40 4.29
CA ALA A 261 8.33 13.53 4.96
C ALA A 261 8.75 12.26 5.74
N ALA A 262 7.75 11.51 6.25
CA ALA A 262 7.94 10.19 6.85
C ALA A 262 8.36 9.12 5.83
N GLU A 263 7.83 9.15 4.59
CA GLU A 263 8.28 8.26 3.51
C GLU A 263 9.68 8.63 3.03
N THR A 264 10.07 9.91 2.98
CA THR A 264 11.46 10.29 2.69
C THR A 264 12.42 9.74 3.75
N TYR A 265 12.06 9.79 5.03
CA TYR A 265 12.89 9.26 6.12
C TYR A 265 12.94 7.72 6.12
N VAL A 266 11.81 7.06 5.93
CA VAL A 266 11.73 5.59 5.82
C VAL A 266 12.41 5.09 4.55
N SER A 267 12.22 5.77 3.40
CA SER A 267 12.91 5.50 2.14
C SER A 267 14.41 5.76 2.26
N TYR A 268 14.83 6.80 2.97
CA TYR A 268 16.25 7.07 3.23
C TYR A 268 16.89 5.93 4.05
N GLY A 269 16.29 5.52 5.17
CA GLY A 269 16.80 4.41 5.98
C GLY A 269 16.75 3.06 5.25
N PHE A 270 15.69 2.82 4.46
CA PHE A 270 15.57 1.63 3.62
C PHE A 270 16.67 1.60 2.54
N THR A 271 16.83 2.69 1.78
CA THR A 271 17.87 2.80 0.74
C THR A 271 19.27 2.81 1.32
N GLN A 272 19.44 3.23 2.58
CA GLN A 272 20.72 3.12 3.29
C GLN A 272 21.11 1.66 3.47
N LYS A 273 20.21 0.81 3.97
CA LYS A 273 20.47 -0.63 4.12
C LYS A 273 20.71 -1.32 2.78
N LEU A 274 19.96 -0.94 1.74
CA LEU A 274 20.20 -1.41 0.37
C LEU A 274 21.59 -1.02 -0.12
N TYR A 275 22.02 0.22 0.14
CA TYR A 275 23.33 0.71 -0.22
C TYR A 275 24.44 -0.03 0.55
N GLU A 276 24.29 -0.23 1.86
CA GLU A 276 25.23 -1.00 2.70
C GLU A 276 25.42 -2.44 2.18
N ALA A 277 24.34 -3.07 1.71
CA ALA A 277 24.40 -4.38 1.06
C ALA A 277 25.21 -4.37 -0.24
N CYS A 278 25.16 -3.27 -1.01
CA CYS A 278 25.95 -3.08 -2.23
C CYS A 278 27.43 -2.80 -1.92
N SER A 279 27.70 -1.89 -0.98
CA SER A 279 29.06 -1.41 -0.70
C SER A 279 29.90 -2.45 0.03
N SER A 280 29.28 -3.33 0.81
CA SER A 280 29.95 -4.44 1.52
C SER A 280 30.52 -5.52 0.58
N GLN A 281 30.08 -5.59 -0.69
CA GLN A 281 30.46 -6.67 -1.60
C GLN A 281 31.95 -6.65 -1.98
N ALA A 282 32.57 -5.47 -2.00
CA ALA A 282 33.99 -5.29 -2.26
C ALA A 282 34.58 -4.31 -1.24
N ASP A 283 34.22 -4.49 0.03
CA ASP A 283 34.80 -3.69 1.08
C ASP A 283 36.28 -4.04 1.29
N TYR A 284 37.06 -3.05 1.71
CA TYR A 284 38.47 -3.17 1.95
C TYR A 284 38.92 -2.22 3.06
N GLU A 285 39.99 -2.60 3.73
CA GLU A 285 40.65 -1.81 4.76
C GLU A 285 42.09 -1.50 4.33
N ILE A 286 42.70 -0.48 4.93
CA ILE A 286 44.12 -0.17 4.77
C ILE A 286 44.76 -0.20 6.17
N PRO A 287 45.16 -1.38 6.68
CA PRO A 287 45.67 -1.54 8.04
C PRO A 287 46.87 -0.65 8.37
N GLN A 288 47.67 -0.32 7.35
CA GLN A 288 48.86 0.52 7.46
C GLN A 288 48.54 1.93 7.96
N LEU A 289 47.33 2.45 7.74
CA LEU A 289 46.91 3.77 8.24
C LEU A 289 46.84 3.84 9.77
N ALA A 290 46.63 2.71 10.44
CA ALA A 290 46.63 2.65 11.91
C ALA A 290 48.06 2.63 12.50
N GLN A 291 49.09 2.45 11.67
CA GLN A 291 50.48 2.29 12.09
C GLN A 291 51.26 3.58 11.76
N LYS A 292 51.80 4.25 12.78
CA LYS A 292 52.60 5.46 12.57
C LYS A 292 53.88 5.15 11.78
N GLY A 293 54.08 5.83 10.65
CA GLY A 293 55.31 5.77 9.86
C GLY A 293 55.38 4.62 8.85
N VAL A 294 54.30 3.88 8.64
CA VAL A 294 54.23 2.83 7.61
C VAL A 294 53.62 3.40 6.34
N GLU A 295 54.34 3.27 5.21
CA GLU A 295 53.81 3.69 3.90
C GLU A 295 52.70 2.75 3.43
N VAL A 296 51.65 3.33 2.86
CA VAL A 296 50.56 2.57 2.25
C VAL A 296 51.05 2.01 0.91
N PRO A 297 50.95 0.68 0.68
CA PRO A 297 51.31 0.09 -0.60
C PRO A 297 50.50 0.69 -1.74
N LYS A 298 51.11 0.83 -2.92
CA LYS A 298 50.45 1.40 -4.11
C LYS A 298 50.56 0.48 -5.30
N THR A 299 49.56 0.53 -6.18
CA THR A 299 49.63 -0.10 -7.50
C THR A 299 50.62 0.62 -8.41
N ALA A 300 50.93 0.04 -9.57
CA ALA A 300 51.77 0.68 -10.59
C ALA A 300 51.20 2.04 -11.06
N ASP A 301 49.88 2.19 -11.03
CA ASP A 301 49.17 3.43 -11.38
C ASP A 301 49.08 4.43 -10.21
N GLY A 302 49.66 4.10 -9.06
CA GLY A 302 49.69 4.96 -7.87
C GLY A 302 48.44 4.92 -6.99
N GLU A 303 47.52 3.97 -7.21
CA GLU A 303 46.34 3.76 -6.35
C GLU A 303 46.76 3.09 -5.04
N GLU A 304 46.26 3.57 -3.89
CA GLU A 304 46.48 2.88 -2.61
C GLU A 304 45.85 1.48 -2.62
N LEU A 305 46.64 0.51 -2.19
CA LEU A 305 46.28 -0.91 -2.12
C LEU A 305 45.96 -1.29 -0.68
N GLY A 306 44.74 -1.76 -0.46
CA GLY A 306 44.27 -2.26 0.82
C GLY A 306 44.35 -3.77 0.98
N VAL A 307 43.55 -4.28 1.90
CA VAL A 307 43.26 -5.69 2.11
C VAL A 307 41.75 -5.85 2.07
N GLY A 308 41.25 -6.74 1.23
CA GLY A 308 39.83 -7.01 1.08
C GLY A 308 39.55 -8.51 1.12
N GLU A 309 38.35 -8.86 1.56
CA GLU A 309 37.88 -10.25 1.63
C GLU A 309 36.76 -10.51 0.63
N GLY A 310 36.51 -11.79 0.33
CA GLY A 310 35.45 -12.21 -0.58
C GLY A 310 35.93 -12.56 -1.99
N TRP A 311 34.97 -13.00 -2.80
CA TRP A 311 35.24 -13.64 -4.09
C TRP A 311 35.71 -12.68 -5.18
N TRP A 312 35.35 -11.40 -5.10
CA TRP A 312 35.84 -10.36 -6.00
C TRP A 312 37.38 -10.27 -5.97
N TYR A 313 37.98 -10.47 -4.81
CA TYR A 313 39.44 -10.47 -4.65
C TYR A 313 40.02 -11.87 -4.81
N LYS A 314 39.46 -12.87 -4.11
CA LYS A 314 40.02 -14.23 -4.06
C LYS A 314 39.86 -15.01 -5.39
N GLU A 315 38.67 -14.99 -5.98
CA GLU A 315 38.36 -15.77 -7.18
C GLU A 315 38.61 -14.98 -8.46
N LEU A 316 38.22 -13.70 -8.47
CA LEU A 316 38.38 -12.86 -9.66
C LEU A 316 39.76 -12.18 -9.73
N GLY A 317 40.52 -12.13 -8.63
CA GLY A 317 41.87 -11.54 -8.61
C GLY A 317 41.88 -10.03 -8.79
N LEU A 318 40.80 -9.34 -8.41
CA LEU A 318 40.78 -7.88 -8.40
C LEU A 318 41.63 -7.36 -7.24
N LEU A 319 42.17 -6.15 -7.38
CA LEU A 319 42.91 -5.50 -6.30
C LEU A 319 41.95 -4.73 -5.38
N PRO A 320 42.13 -4.77 -4.05
CA PRO A 320 41.35 -3.98 -3.08
C PRO A 320 41.76 -2.50 -3.14
N THR A 321 41.28 -1.79 -4.16
CA THR A 321 41.46 -0.34 -4.33
C THR A 321 40.12 0.39 -4.32
N PHE A 322 40.17 1.71 -4.15
CA PHE A 322 38.98 2.57 -4.25
C PHE A 322 38.27 2.43 -5.60
N SER A 323 39.03 2.28 -6.68
CA SER A 323 38.47 2.08 -8.02
C SER A 323 37.69 0.77 -8.12
N THR A 324 38.27 -0.35 -7.64
CA THR A 324 37.57 -1.64 -7.59
C THR A 324 36.30 -1.56 -6.74
N TRP A 325 36.41 -1.01 -5.53
CA TRP A 325 35.26 -0.85 -4.63
C TRP A 325 34.13 -0.05 -5.28
N SER A 326 34.44 1.11 -5.87
CA SER A 326 33.43 1.96 -6.51
C SER A 326 32.73 1.26 -7.69
N GLN A 327 33.48 0.56 -8.55
CA GLN A 327 32.91 -0.11 -9.72
C GLN A 327 32.09 -1.35 -9.36
N VAL A 328 32.54 -2.15 -8.38
CA VAL A 328 31.75 -3.26 -7.85
C VAL A 328 30.50 -2.75 -7.12
N THR A 329 30.61 -1.65 -6.36
CA THR A 329 29.45 -1.01 -5.73
C THR A 329 28.46 -0.52 -6.77
N PHE A 330 28.92 0.12 -7.86
CA PHE A 330 28.07 0.52 -8.98
C PHE A 330 27.39 -0.67 -9.65
N LEU A 331 28.07 -1.81 -9.81
CA LEU A 331 27.45 -3.02 -10.36
C LEU A 331 26.27 -3.47 -9.50
N HIS A 332 26.41 -3.52 -8.17
CA HIS A 332 25.31 -3.91 -7.29
C HIS A 332 24.20 -2.86 -7.21
N MET A 333 24.56 -1.57 -7.14
CA MET A 333 23.61 -0.47 -7.23
C MET A 333 22.82 -0.51 -8.55
N TYR A 334 23.44 -0.90 -9.65
CA TYR A 334 22.77 -1.10 -10.94
C TYR A 334 21.74 -2.22 -10.86
N LEU A 335 22.11 -3.38 -10.31
CA LEU A 335 21.19 -4.52 -10.15
C LEU A 335 19.95 -4.12 -9.33
N LEU A 336 20.15 -3.36 -8.25
CA LEU A 336 19.03 -2.78 -7.49
C LEU A 336 18.26 -1.76 -8.29
N THR A 337 18.92 -0.89 -9.04
CA THR A 337 18.26 0.14 -9.86
C THR A 337 17.33 -0.49 -10.89
N VAL A 338 17.73 -1.61 -11.53
CA VAL A 338 16.86 -2.36 -12.45
C VAL A 338 15.60 -2.84 -11.73
N ARG A 339 15.72 -3.42 -10.52
CA ARG A 339 14.56 -3.84 -9.72
C ARG A 339 13.71 -2.67 -9.23
N ILE A 340 14.35 -1.55 -8.88
CA ILE A 340 13.69 -0.33 -8.41
C ILE A 340 12.86 0.29 -9.55
N ARG A 341 13.35 0.25 -10.79
CA ARG A 341 12.60 0.73 -11.97
C ARG A 341 11.31 -0.06 -12.24
N ALA A 342 11.18 -1.27 -11.72
CA ALA A 342 9.97 -2.08 -11.79
C ALA A 342 8.93 -1.76 -10.68
N LEU A 343 9.21 -0.78 -9.82
CA LEU A 343 8.25 -0.33 -8.81
C LEU A 343 7.08 0.43 -9.46
N PRO A 344 5.87 0.34 -8.90
CA PRO A 344 4.67 0.88 -9.53
C PRO A 344 4.62 2.41 -9.58
N SER A 345 5.45 3.09 -8.79
CA SER A 345 5.41 4.55 -8.59
C SER A 345 6.67 5.23 -9.13
N PRO A 346 6.56 6.04 -10.21
CA PRO A 346 7.70 6.75 -10.82
C PRO A 346 8.43 7.70 -9.85
N GLU A 347 7.69 8.36 -8.95
CA GLU A 347 8.25 9.24 -7.92
C GLU A 347 9.15 8.45 -6.97
N SER A 348 8.71 7.26 -6.58
CA SER A 348 9.51 6.42 -5.70
C SER A 348 10.73 5.87 -6.39
N VAL A 349 10.67 5.55 -7.69
CA VAL A 349 11.85 5.23 -8.49
C VAL A 349 12.86 6.37 -8.43
N ARG A 350 12.41 7.62 -8.64
CA ARG A 350 13.25 8.82 -8.57
C ARG A 350 13.86 9.02 -7.19
N THR A 351 13.05 8.93 -6.13
CA THR A 351 13.49 9.12 -4.74
C THR A 351 14.48 8.05 -4.31
N HIS A 352 14.21 6.78 -4.62
CA HIS A 352 15.11 5.68 -4.25
C HIS A 352 16.41 5.74 -5.05
N SER A 353 16.34 6.06 -6.34
CA SER A 353 17.54 6.22 -7.18
C SER A 353 18.41 7.40 -6.71
N ARG A 354 17.78 8.51 -6.30
CA ARG A 354 18.49 9.67 -5.73
C ARG A 354 19.18 9.27 -4.43
N HIS A 355 18.45 8.71 -3.46
CA HIS A 355 19.02 8.35 -2.16
C HIS A 355 20.11 7.28 -2.26
N LEU A 356 19.96 6.28 -3.15
CA LEU A 356 20.99 5.27 -3.37
C LEU A 356 22.33 5.90 -3.82
N PHE A 357 22.28 6.90 -4.71
CA PHE A 357 23.47 7.62 -5.14
C PHE A 357 23.98 8.62 -4.08
N ASP A 358 23.08 9.26 -3.33
CA ASP A 358 23.47 10.12 -2.21
C ASP A 358 24.28 9.32 -1.18
N HIS A 359 23.80 8.15 -0.77
CA HIS A 359 24.51 7.25 0.17
C HIS A 359 25.89 6.85 -0.36
N PHE A 360 25.99 6.49 -1.64
CA PHE A 360 27.27 6.24 -2.31
C PHE A 360 28.20 7.44 -2.23
N SER A 361 27.70 8.65 -2.53
CA SER A 361 28.51 9.86 -2.55
C SER A 361 29.07 10.19 -1.17
N HIS A 362 28.26 10.04 -0.11
CA HIS A 362 28.70 10.26 1.27
C HIS A 362 29.78 9.25 1.68
N ASN A 363 29.58 7.95 1.39
CA ASN A 363 30.58 6.94 1.75
C ASN A 363 31.86 7.07 0.91
N ALA A 364 31.74 7.42 -0.37
CA ALA A 364 32.90 7.72 -1.22
C ALA A 364 33.68 8.93 -0.68
N GLU A 365 33.00 10.02 -0.28
CA GLU A 365 33.66 11.17 0.35
C GLU A 365 34.39 10.79 1.62
N GLN A 366 33.74 10.00 2.49
CA GLN A 366 34.32 9.51 3.72
C GLN A 366 35.57 8.66 3.45
N ARG A 367 35.50 7.67 2.55
CA ARG A 367 36.65 6.83 2.17
C ARG A 367 37.80 7.66 1.59
N MET A 368 37.51 8.63 0.71
CA MET A 368 38.54 9.54 0.19
C MET A 368 39.25 10.31 1.31
N ALA A 369 38.50 10.77 2.32
CA ALA A 369 39.05 11.49 3.45
C ALA A 369 39.84 10.59 4.40
N THR A 370 39.32 9.41 4.75
CA THR A 370 39.89 8.54 5.79
C THR A 370 40.92 7.56 5.29
N LEU A 371 40.66 6.91 4.14
CA LEU A 371 41.52 5.85 3.59
C LEU A 371 42.59 6.40 2.63
N HIS A 372 42.28 7.48 1.91
CA HIS A 372 43.17 8.03 0.87
C HIS A 372 43.76 9.39 1.24
N ASN A 373 43.53 9.88 2.46
CA ASN A 373 44.05 11.13 3.00
C ASN A 373 43.81 12.36 2.08
N ILE A 374 42.70 12.37 1.35
CA ILE A 374 42.29 13.49 0.49
C ILE A 374 41.55 14.52 1.35
N SER A 375 42.31 15.28 2.13
CA SER A 375 41.76 16.26 3.09
C SER A 375 41.08 17.45 2.40
N SER A 376 41.50 17.78 1.17
CA SER A 376 40.95 18.91 0.41
C SER A 376 39.53 18.62 -0.09
N ARG A 377 38.55 19.35 0.47
CA ARG A 377 37.14 19.28 0.06
C ARG A 377 36.92 19.59 -1.42
N SER A 378 37.70 20.52 -1.98
CA SER A 378 37.61 20.87 -3.41
C SER A 378 38.01 19.70 -4.30
N ILE A 379 39.09 18.99 -3.93
CA ILE A 379 39.56 17.81 -4.65
C ILE A 379 38.53 16.68 -4.53
N ARG A 380 38.02 16.40 -3.32
CA ARG A 380 36.95 15.39 -3.13
C ARG A 380 35.70 15.68 -3.97
N ASN A 381 35.24 16.94 -4.01
CA ASN A 381 34.10 17.33 -4.83
C ASN A 381 34.34 17.14 -6.33
N LYS A 382 35.57 17.30 -6.81
CA LYS A 382 35.93 17.00 -8.21
C LYS A 382 35.79 15.50 -8.48
N TYR A 383 36.39 14.65 -7.63
CA TYR A 383 36.27 13.20 -7.75
C TYR A 383 34.81 12.71 -7.66
N LEU A 384 33.99 13.28 -6.77
CA LEU A 384 32.56 12.93 -6.68
C LEU A 384 31.79 13.25 -7.97
N LYS A 385 32.12 14.36 -8.65
CA LYS A 385 31.54 14.69 -9.96
C LYS A 385 31.96 13.67 -11.02
N ASP A 386 33.23 13.28 -11.03
CA ASP A 386 33.75 12.27 -11.97
C ASP A 386 33.07 10.91 -11.73
N LEU A 387 32.90 10.50 -10.47
CA LEU A 387 32.17 9.30 -10.07
C LEU A 387 30.68 9.36 -10.47
N PHE A 388 30.02 10.52 -10.35
CA PHE A 388 28.64 10.67 -10.81
C PHE A 388 28.51 10.48 -12.32
N ILE A 389 29.46 11.00 -13.11
CA ILE A 389 29.50 10.79 -14.56
C ILE A 389 29.75 9.30 -14.87
N GLN A 390 30.69 8.66 -14.18
CA GLN A 390 30.95 7.22 -14.32
C GLN A 390 29.70 6.39 -14.01
N TRP A 391 28.99 6.69 -12.92
CA TRP A 391 27.73 6.03 -12.56
C TRP A 391 26.70 6.09 -13.69
N ARG A 392 26.52 7.25 -14.32
CA ARG A 392 25.61 7.40 -15.47
C ARG A 392 26.07 6.60 -16.70
N GLY A 393 27.39 6.51 -16.92
CA GLY A 393 27.98 5.66 -17.95
C GLY A 393 27.73 4.17 -17.69
N VAL A 394 27.86 3.73 -16.44
CA VAL A 394 27.55 2.37 -15.99
C VAL A 394 26.09 2.02 -16.23
N LEU A 395 25.16 2.90 -15.83
CA LEU A 395 23.73 2.71 -16.09
C LEU A 395 23.45 2.44 -17.57
N ALA A 396 23.94 3.32 -18.45
CA ALA A 396 23.71 3.20 -19.89
C ALA A 396 24.34 1.93 -20.48
N ALA A 397 25.57 1.62 -20.09
CA ALA A 397 26.31 0.47 -20.59
C ALA A 397 25.69 -0.88 -20.20
N TYR A 398 25.27 -1.00 -18.94
CA TYR A 398 24.64 -2.23 -18.47
C TYR A 398 23.20 -2.36 -18.99
N ASP A 399 22.45 -1.25 -19.12
CA ASP A 399 21.13 -1.27 -19.76
C ASP A 399 21.22 -1.75 -21.22
N GLU A 400 22.22 -1.27 -21.98
CA GLU A 400 22.50 -1.77 -23.32
C GLU A 400 22.86 -3.26 -23.31
N GLY A 401 23.73 -3.69 -22.39
CA GLY A 401 24.16 -5.08 -22.25
C GLY A 401 23.01 -6.03 -21.94
N LEU A 402 22.09 -5.65 -21.03
CA LEU A 402 20.93 -6.47 -20.68
C LEU A 402 20.03 -6.73 -21.88
N VAL A 403 19.83 -5.73 -22.74
CA VAL A 403 18.95 -5.78 -23.91
C VAL A 403 19.61 -6.47 -25.10
N LYS A 404 20.88 -6.20 -25.38
CA LYS A 404 21.57 -6.71 -26.57
C LYS A 404 22.19 -8.10 -26.40
N GLY A 405 22.35 -8.57 -25.17
CA GLY A 405 22.80 -9.93 -24.86
C GLY A 405 24.14 -10.00 -24.14
N ASP A 406 24.52 -11.22 -23.76
CA ASP A 406 25.59 -11.47 -22.77
C ASP A 406 26.98 -11.04 -23.24
N ALA A 407 27.26 -11.08 -24.55
CA ALA A 407 28.53 -10.58 -25.08
C ALA A 407 28.68 -9.05 -24.90
N VAL A 408 27.61 -8.29 -25.11
CA VAL A 408 27.60 -6.82 -24.92
C VAL A 408 27.66 -6.49 -23.43
N LEU A 409 26.95 -7.24 -22.60
CA LEU A 409 27.03 -7.10 -21.14
C LEU A 409 28.44 -7.43 -20.62
N GLY A 410 29.07 -8.48 -21.14
CA GLY A 410 30.46 -8.85 -20.82
C GLY A 410 31.45 -7.76 -21.20
N ALA A 411 31.31 -7.14 -22.37
CA ALA A 411 32.14 -6.01 -22.77
C ALA A 411 31.96 -4.80 -21.84
N ALA A 412 30.74 -4.52 -21.39
CA ALA A 412 30.47 -3.46 -20.41
C ALA A 412 31.09 -3.77 -19.04
N VAL A 413 30.96 -5.01 -18.57
CA VAL A 413 31.57 -5.48 -17.30
C VAL A 413 33.08 -5.37 -17.37
N TRP A 414 33.70 -5.85 -18.45
CA TRP A 414 35.14 -5.77 -18.66
C TRP A 414 35.66 -4.33 -18.66
N ARG A 415 34.97 -3.42 -19.36
CA ARG A 415 35.35 -2.00 -19.40
C ARG A 415 35.29 -1.34 -18.02
N ASN A 416 34.28 -1.65 -17.22
CA ASN A 416 34.06 -1.00 -15.92
C ASN A 416 34.87 -1.65 -14.78
N ILE A 417 34.88 -2.98 -14.68
CA ILE A 417 35.52 -3.71 -13.56
C ILE A 417 37.02 -3.92 -13.83
N TRP A 418 37.40 -4.23 -15.07
CA TRP A 418 38.80 -4.48 -15.45
C TRP A 418 39.44 -3.30 -16.21
N LYS A 419 38.80 -2.12 -16.19
CA LYS A 419 39.31 -0.89 -16.83
C LYS A 419 39.67 -1.08 -18.33
N ALA A 420 38.97 -1.98 -19.02
CA ALA A 420 39.29 -2.38 -20.40
C ALA A 420 40.72 -2.92 -20.59
N SER A 421 41.34 -3.48 -19.55
CA SER A 421 42.64 -4.13 -19.63
C SER A 421 42.50 -5.57 -20.13
N GLY A 422 43.34 -5.95 -21.09
CA GLY A 422 43.51 -7.35 -21.50
C GLY A 422 44.43 -8.17 -20.58
N THR A 423 45.04 -7.53 -19.58
CA THR A 423 46.01 -8.15 -18.65
C THR A 423 45.66 -7.88 -17.19
N THR A 424 46.04 -8.81 -16.32
CA THR A 424 45.94 -8.67 -14.85
C THR A 424 47.08 -7.81 -14.31
N HIS A 425 47.01 -7.45 -13.03
CA HIS A 425 48.05 -6.67 -12.36
C HIS A 425 49.42 -7.35 -12.32
N ASP A 426 49.45 -8.69 -12.42
CA ASP A 426 50.67 -9.50 -12.49
C ASP A 426 51.22 -9.65 -13.92
N GLY A 427 50.61 -8.98 -14.91
CA GLY A 427 51.03 -9.03 -16.31
C GLY A 427 50.61 -10.29 -17.06
N GLN A 428 49.70 -11.10 -16.51
CA GLN A 428 49.14 -12.27 -17.18
C GLN A 428 47.92 -11.88 -18.02
N ASP A 429 47.60 -12.67 -19.04
CA ASP A 429 46.38 -12.48 -19.83
C ASP A 429 45.13 -12.62 -18.94
N LEU A 430 44.14 -11.75 -19.18
CA LEU A 430 42.87 -11.81 -18.47
C LEU A 430 42.13 -13.10 -18.82
N ASP A 431 41.82 -13.91 -17.81
CA ASP A 431 40.91 -15.03 -17.96
C ASP A 431 39.48 -14.55 -18.20
N TRP A 432 39.02 -14.67 -19.45
CA TRP A 432 37.68 -14.27 -19.87
C TRP A 432 36.55 -15.04 -19.16
N ALA A 433 36.84 -16.20 -18.56
CA ALA A 433 35.90 -16.92 -17.71
C ALA A 433 35.47 -16.09 -16.49
N LYS A 434 36.35 -15.22 -15.98
CA LYS A 434 36.03 -14.28 -14.89
C LYS A 434 34.99 -13.25 -15.31
N VAL A 435 35.11 -12.70 -16.52
CA VAL A 435 34.12 -11.76 -17.07
C VAL A 435 32.79 -12.46 -17.29
N ALA A 436 32.81 -13.66 -17.88
CA ALA A 436 31.61 -14.47 -18.09
C ALA A 436 30.92 -14.85 -16.76
N THR A 437 31.69 -15.14 -15.71
CA THR A 437 31.18 -15.42 -14.36
C THR A 437 30.42 -14.22 -13.80
N VAL A 438 30.94 -13.00 -13.96
CA VAL A 438 30.24 -11.79 -13.52
C VAL A 438 28.94 -11.57 -14.32
N VAL A 439 28.93 -11.86 -15.62
CA VAL A 439 27.70 -11.80 -16.43
C VAL A 439 26.66 -12.80 -15.93
N ALA A 440 27.06 -14.05 -15.68
CA ALA A 440 26.18 -15.07 -15.13
C ALA A 440 25.63 -14.66 -13.75
N TYR A 441 26.49 -14.12 -12.88
CA TYR A 441 26.12 -13.55 -11.60
C TYR A 441 25.06 -12.45 -11.75
N MET A 442 25.27 -11.46 -12.63
CA MET A 442 24.30 -10.39 -12.86
C MET A 442 22.94 -10.93 -13.33
N ARG A 443 22.92 -11.87 -14.27
CA ARG A 443 21.68 -12.50 -14.78
C ARG A 443 20.93 -13.24 -13.68
N ARG A 444 21.64 -14.02 -12.86
CA ARG A 444 21.05 -14.74 -11.73
C ARG A 444 20.48 -13.77 -10.71
N VAL A 445 21.26 -12.79 -10.28
CA VAL A 445 20.83 -11.80 -9.28
C VAL A 445 19.59 -11.04 -9.75
N LEU A 446 19.53 -10.60 -11.00
CA LEU A 446 18.32 -9.97 -11.55
C LEU A 446 17.12 -10.90 -11.56
N SER A 447 17.30 -12.18 -11.90
CA SER A 447 16.23 -13.19 -11.88
C SER A 447 15.68 -13.43 -10.47
N GLU A 448 16.55 -13.41 -9.46
CA GLU A 448 16.17 -13.54 -8.06
C GLU A 448 15.48 -12.27 -7.56
N LEU A 449 16.05 -11.08 -7.81
CA LEU A 449 15.46 -9.80 -7.44
C LEU A 449 14.06 -9.59 -8.04
N ALA A 450 13.83 -10.08 -9.26
CA ALA A 450 12.52 -10.01 -9.91
C ALA A 450 11.43 -10.81 -9.16
N LYS A 451 11.81 -11.83 -8.39
CA LYS A 451 10.90 -12.68 -7.60
C LYS A 451 10.71 -12.20 -6.17
N THR A 452 11.54 -11.25 -5.71
CA THR A 452 11.52 -10.74 -4.34
C THR A 452 10.47 -9.64 -4.16
N ASN A 453 9.67 -9.78 -3.09
CA ASN A 453 8.73 -8.74 -2.68
C ASN A 453 9.49 -7.51 -2.15
N GLU A 454 8.92 -6.32 -2.31
CA GLU A 454 9.56 -5.07 -1.93
C GLU A 454 9.89 -5.00 -0.42
N ALA A 455 8.98 -5.51 0.42
CA ALA A 455 9.15 -5.56 1.86
C ALA A 455 10.33 -6.45 2.31
N ASP A 456 10.70 -7.43 1.48
CA ASP A 456 11.72 -8.44 1.78
C ASP A 456 13.08 -8.11 1.14
N LEU A 457 13.17 -7.05 0.32
CA LEU A 457 14.39 -6.70 -0.43
C LEU A 457 15.62 -6.59 0.49
N VAL A 458 15.50 -5.90 1.63
CA VAL A 458 16.64 -5.73 2.55
C VAL A 458 17.05 -7.06 3.20
N PHE A 459 16.08 -7.90 3.58
CA PHE A 459 16.34 -9.18 4.24
C PHE A 459 16.93 -10.22 3.28
N ASP A 460 16.58 -10.16 2.00
CA ASP A 460 17.02 -11.14 1.01
C ASP A 460 18.37 -10.78 0.36
N LEU A 461 18.79 -9.51 0.45
CA LEU A 461 20.07 -9.04 -0.12
C LEU A 461 21.29 -9.40 0.73
N VAL A 462 21.12 -9.53 2.05
CA VAL A 462 22.20 -9.83 3.00
C VAL A 462 21.82 -11.06 3.80
N SER A 463 22.68 -12.06 3.86
CA SER A 463 22.52 -13.17 4.80
C SER A 463 22.63 -12.59 6.21
N SER A 464 21.51 -12.50 6.93
CA SER A 464 21.57 -12.30 8.37
C SER A 464 22.04 -13.60 9.01
N ASP A 465 23.35 -13.76 9.16
CA ASP A 465 23.88 -14.58 10.24
C ASP A 465 23.54 -13.86 11.56
N SER A 466 22.31 -14.06 12.04
CA SER A 466 21.92 -14.12 13.46
C SER A 466 20.41 -13.95 13.68
N ILE A 467 19.88 -14.89 14.49
CA ILE A 467 18.60 -14.91 15.24
C ILE A 467 17.36 -15.53 14.58
N ALA A 468 17.11 -15.43 13.26
CA ALA A 468 15.88 -16.01 12.67
C ALA A 468 16.01 -17.44 12.08
N ALA A 469 17.23 -17.90 11.82
CA ALA A 469 17.50 -19.16 11.09
C ALA A 469 17.16 -20.46 11.86
N ALA A 470 16.74 -20.36 13.13
CA ALA A 470 16.46 -21.54 13.95
C ALA A 470 15.04 -22.13 13.78
N VAL A 471 14.08 -21.43 13.14
CA VAL A 471 12.65 -21.81 13.20
C VAL A 471 12.11 -22.48 11.93
N ALA A 472 12.79 -22.35 10.78
CA ALA A 472 12.33 -22.99 9.53
C ALA A 472 13.53 -23.60 8.78
N GLY A 473 13.69 -24.92 8.84
CA GLY A 473 14.84 -25.68 8.30
C GLY A 473 15.04 -25.64 6.78
N LYS A 474 15.13 -24.46 6.18
CA LYS A 474 15.62 -24.20 4.82
C LYS A 474 16.50 -22.94 4.87
N GLU A 475 17.82 -23.08 4.76
CA GLU A 475 18.73 -21.95 4.59
C GLU A 475 18.32 -21.13 3.35
N LYS A 476 17.79 -19.92 3.57
CA LYS A 476 17.57 -18.96 2.49
C LYS A 476 18.90 -18.26 2.25
N LYS A 477 19.64 -18.68 1.21
CA LYS A 477 20.90 -18.04 0.81
C LYS A 477 20.66 -16.62 0.31
N ALA A 478 21.51 -15.68 0.71
CA ALA A 478 21.48 -14.30 0.21
C ALA A 478 21.47 -14.23 -1.32
N ILE A 479 20.83 -13.19 -1.86
CA ILE A 479 20.77 -12.93 -3.30
C ILE A 479 22.17 -12.53 -3.81
N PHE A 480 22.84 -11.61 -3.11
CA PHE A 480 24.21 -11.22 -3.40
C PHE A 480 25.20 -12.29 -2.93
N GLY A 481 26.37 -12.30 -3.58
CA GLY A 481 27.40 -13.30 -3.37
C GLY A 481 27.36 -14.42 -4.42
N PRO A 482 28.51 -15.06 -4.67
CA PRO A 482 28.67 -16.01 -5.76
C PRO A 482 27.96 -17.33 -5.42
N ARG A 483 27.46 -18.00 -6.45
CA ARG A 483 26.96 -19.37 -6.35
C ARG A 483 27.73 -20.26 -7.31
N SER A 484 27.75 -21.56 -7.03
CA SER A 484 28.40 -22.56 -7.88
C SER A 484 27.90 -22.52 -9.34
N ILE A 485 26.64 -22.13 -9.55
CA ILE A 485 26.08 -21.97 -10.90
C ILE A 485 26.72 -20.80 -11.66
N ASP A 486 27.13 -19.72 -10.98
CA ASP A 486 27.73 -18.55 -11.63
C ASP A 486 29.11 -18.93 -12.19
N LEU A 487 29.92 -19.59 -11.36
CA LEU A 487 31.25 -20.10 -11.70
C LEU A 487 31.16 -21.11 -12.85
N LYS A 488 30.24 -22.08 -12.74
CA LYS A 488 30.02 -23.11 -13.75
C LYS A 488 29.60 -22.52 -15.11
N LEU A 489 28.68 -21.56 -15.12
CA LEU A 489 28.23 -20.91 -16.35
C LEU A 489 29.31 -20.00 -16.94
N GLY A 490 30.13 -19.37 -16.10
CA GLY A 490 31.29 -18.60 -16.52
C GLY A 490 32.47 -19.44 -17.02
N GLY A 491 32.47 -20.75 -16.77
CA GLY A 491 33.56 -21.65 -17.16
C GLY A 491 34.71 -21.71 -16.15
N MET A 492 34.53 -21.15 -14.95
CA MET A 492 35.46 -21.33 -13.83
C MET A 492 35.24 -22.72 -13.19
N LYS A 493 36.33 -23.42 -12.90
CA LYS A 493 36.31 -24.79 -12.37
C LYS A 493 36.15 -24.85 -10.86
#